data_AF-W6K0X8-F1
#
_entry.id   AF-W6K0X8-F1
#
_cell.length_a   1.000
_cell.length_b   1.000
_cell.length_c   1.000
_cell.angle_alpha   90.00
_cell.angle_beta   90.00
_cell.angle_gamma   90.00
#
_symmetry.space_group_name_H-M   'P 1'
#
loop_
_entity.id
_entity.type
_entity.pdbx_description
1 polymer ?
#
loop_
_entity_poly.entity_id
_entity_poly.type
_entity_poly.pdbx_seq_one_letter_code
_entity_poly.pdbx_strand_id
1 'polypeptide(L)'
;MLLPPDLPGLAPVLEDAAWHAGVRAGPGRELVDQLDAAGFTGLTWPDLATYDFVAGLRTIVWTLAAVILGIGLLTFAIAAIDRALARRREVVALQVIGSSPGILRRAQWLEAALPTVLGCLLAIACVLLAGATYLDLVGDETPAPVPVRQTATLAGIAVACSLAIAGLTVVATNSRIAPDQIRAE
;
A
#
# COMPACT_ATOMS: atom_id res chain seq x y z
N MET A 1 29.19 22.44 12.93
CA MET A 1 27.77 22.74 12.75
C MET A 1 27.33 22.04 11.47
N LEU A 2 26.39 21.10 11.55
CA LEU A 2 25.84 20.43 10.38
C LEU A 2 24.74 21.32 9.80
N LEU A 3 24.96 21.82 8.59
CA LEU A 3 24.02 22.69 7.89
C LEU A 3 23.39 21.90 6.73
N PRO A 4 22.07 21.99 6.51
CA PRO A 4 21.42 21.42 5.34
C PRO A 4 22.08 21.99 4.07
N PRO A 5 22.34 21.17 3.04
CA PRO A 5 22.98 21.64 1.81
C PRO A 5 22.13 22.71 1.09
N ASP A 6 20.81 22.68 1.30
CA ASP A 6 19.85 23.57 0.66
C ASP A 6 19.55 24.84 1.49
N LEU A 7 20.31 25.08 2.57
CA LEU A 7 20.09 26.23 3.44
C LEU A 7 20.39 27.54 2.67
N PRO A 8 19.42 28.46 2.53
CA PRO A 8 19.61 29.68 1.76
C PRO A 8 20.74 30.53 2.36
N GLY A 9 21.69 30.96 1.51
CA GLY A 9 22.88 31.70 1.94
C GLY A 9 24.09 30.84 2.31
N LEU A 10 23.98 29.50 2.26
CA LEU A 10 25.11 28.60 2.54
C LEU A 10 26.12 28.53 1.39
N ALA A 11 25.66 28.63 0.15
CA ALA A 11 26.50 28.56 -1.05
C ALA A 11 27.67 29.57 -1.06
N PRO A 12 27.47 30.89 -0.84
CA PRO A 12 28.58 31.84 -0.81
C PRO A 12 29.56 31.61 0.35
N VAL A 13 29.10 31.04 1.47
CA VAL A 13 29.95 30.71 2.62
C VAL A 13 30.80 29.46 2.36
N LEU A 14 30.30 28.52 1.56
CA LEU A 14 31.04 27.32 1.15
C LEU A 14 32.14 27.62 0.13
N GLU A 15 31.99 28.67 -0.68
CA GLU A 15 33.00 29.10 -1.66
C GLU A 15 34.25 29.69 -0.99
N ASP A 16 34.10 30.39 0.14
CA ASP A 16 35.21 30.95 0.92
C ASP A 16 35.84 29.96 1.93
N ALA A 17 35.26 28.77 2.08
CA ALA A 17 35.75 27.77 3.03
C ALA A 17 36.99 27.04 2.50
N ALA A 18 38.10 27.10 3.26
CA ALA A 18 39.36 26.42 2.93
C ALA A 18 39.22 24.89 2.78
N TRP A 19 38.20 24.29 3.39
CA TRP A 19 37.81 22.90 3.21
C TRP A 19 36.33 22.69 3.58
N HIS A 20 35.64 21.82 2.86
CA HIS A 20 34.28 21.39 3.17
C HIS A 20 34.16 19.87 3.02
N ALA A 21 33.43 19.23 3.94
CA ALA A 21 33.14 17.80 3.90
C ALA A 21 31.61 17.60 3.87
N GLY A 22 31.11 16.98 2.80
CA GLY A 22 29.69 16.66 2.66
C GLY A 22 29.40 15.25 3.16
N VAL A 23 28.56 15.13 4.19
CA VAL A 23 28.09 13.83 4.68
C VAL A 23 26.74 13.53 4.06
N ARG A 24 26.66 12.45 3.26
CA ARG A 24 25.38 11.89 2.82
C ARG A 24 25.04 10.68 3.67
N ALA A 25 23.98 10.79 4.45
CA ALA A 25 23.46 9.69 5.24
C ALA A 25 21.95 9.54 5.07
N GLY A 26 21.46 8.33 5.33
CA GLY A 26 20.01 8.09 5.41
C GLY A 26 19.40 8.80 6.62
N PRO A 27 18.08 9.06 6.59
CA PRO A 27 17.38 9.59 7.76
C PRO A 27 17.45 8.58 8.92
N GLY A 28 17.87 9.02 10.11
CA GLY A 28 17.98 8.15 11.27
C GLY A 28 18.55 8.85 12.51
N ARG A 29 18.19 8.35 13.70
CA ARG A 29 18.75 8.79 15.00
C ARG A 29 20.25 8.52 15.11
N GLU A 30 20.70 7.46 14.43
CA GLU A 30 22.06 6.94 14.53
C GLU A 30 23.09 7.78 13.77
N LEU A 31 22.67 8.79 12.99
CA LEU A 31 23.61 9.60 12.20
C LEU A 31 24.65 10.29 13.09
N VAL A 32 24.24 10.78 14.25
CA VAL A 32 25.13 11.45 15.20
C VAL A 32 26.11 10.44 15.80
N ASP A 33 25.62 9.28 16.23
CA ASP A 33 26.45 8.20 16.78
C ASP A 33 27.45 7.66 15.73
N GLN A 34 27.01 7.55 14.47
CA GLN A 34 27.86 7.11 13.34
C GLN A 34 28.94 8.14 13.01
N LEU A 35 28.63 9.45 13.11
CA LEU A 35 29.60 10.52 12.91
C LEU A 35 30.61 10.59 14.06
N ASP A 36 30.16 10.45 15.30
CA ASP A 36 31.03 10.39 16.48
C ASP A 36 31.96 9.16 16.40
N ALA A 37 31.44 7.99 16.01
CA ALA A 37 32.23 6.79 15.79
C ALA A 37 33.25 6.93 14.64
N ALA A 38 32.95 7.77 13.64
CA ALA A 38 33.86 8.10 12.55
C ALA A 38 34.88 9.21 12.92
N GLY A 39 34.88 9.67 14.18
CA GLY A 39 35.80 10.70 14.69
C GLY A 39 35.36 12.14 14.41
N PHE A 40 34.13 12.35 13.92
CA PHE A 40 33.55 13.67 13.71
C PHE A 40 32.70 14.07 14.91
N THR A 41 33.34 14.58 15.96
CA THR A 41 32.63 15.03 17.17
C THR A 41 31.86 16.32 16.89
N GLY A 42 30.53 16.24 16.85
CA GLY A 42 29.66 17.40 16.65
C GLY A 42 29.57 18.27 17.91
N LEU A 43 29.81 19.58 17.80
CA LEU A 43 29.55 20.55 18.88
C LEU A 43 28.06 20.93 19.04
N THR A 44 27.16 20.21 18.36
CA THR A 44 25.73 20.52 18.32
C THR A 44 24.93 19.45 19.04
N TRP A 45 24.02 19.88 19.92
CA TRP A 45 23.03 19.01 20.53
C TRP A 45 21.93 18.73 19.51
N PRO A 46 21.73 17.47 19.09
CA PRO A 46 20.68 17.15 18.15
C PRO A 46 19.31 17.35 18.83
N ASP A 47 18.50 18.28 18.32
CA ASP A 47 17.10 18.37 18.69
C ASP A 47 16.32 17.30 17.90
N LEU A 48 16.15 16.15 18.55
CA LEU A 48 15.43 15.00 17.99
C LEU A 48 13.92 15.04 18.28
N ALA A 49 13.42 16.03 19.02
CA ALA A 49 12.02 16.03 19.47
C ALA A 49 11.05 16.10 18.27
N THR A 50 11.31 16.97 17.30
CA THR A 50 10.51 17.05 16.07
C THR A 50 10.65 15.79 15.22
N TYR A 51 11.86 15.22 15.13
CA TYR A 51 12.10 13.98 14.39
C TYR A 51 11.29 12.81 14.98
N ASP A 52 11.35 12.63 16.30
CA ASP A 52 10.64 11.57 17.02
C ASP A 52 9.13 11.72 16.90
N PHE A 53 8.63 12.96 16.96
CA PHE A 53 7.22 13.24 16.74
C PHE A 53 6.76 12.82 15.34
N VAL A 54 7.50 13.21 14.29
CA VAL A 54 7.16 12.85 12.91
C VAL A 54 7.30 11.34 12.67
N ALA A 55 8.34 10.71 13.22
CA ALA A 55 8.52 9.26 13.15
C ALA A 55 7.40 8.49 13.85
N GLY A 56 6.95 8.98 15.02
CA GLY A 56 5.81 8.44 15.75
C GLY A 56 4.51 8.57 14.96
N LEU A 57 4.24 9.76 14.42
CA LEU A 57 3.05 10.02 13.59
C LEU A 57 3.05 9.13 12.34
N ARG A 58 4.19 8.99 11.66
CA ARG A 58 4.36 8.06 10.54
C ARG A 58 4.04 6.63 10.96
N THR A 59 4.56 6.17 12.08
CA THR A 59 4.30 4.81 12.58
C THR A 59 2.81 4.58 12.82
N ILE A 60 2.13 5.52 13.48
CA ILE A 60 0.68 5.47 13.72
C ILE A 60 -0.11 5.43 12.42
N VAL A 61 0.25 6.25 11.42
CA VAL A 61 -0.42 6.26 10.12
C VAL A 61 -0.26 4.91 9.41
N TRP A 62 0.94 4.32 9.42
CA TRP A 62 1.20 3.02 8.80
C TRP A 62 0.50 1.87 9.51
N THR A 63 0.46 1.87 10.86
CA THR A 63 -0.26 0.83 11.61
C THR A 63 -1.76 0.93 11.37
N LEU A 64 -2.33 2.13 11.39
CA LEU A 64 -3.74 2.35 11.10
C LEU A 64 -4.08 1.91 9.67
N ALA A 65 -3.25 2.26 8.69
CA ALA A 65 -3.41 1.83 7.31
C ALA A 65 -3.38 0.30 7.18
N ALA A 66 -2.45 -0.37 7.87
CA ALA A 66 -2.36 -1.84 7.88
C ALA A 66 -3.61 -2.49 8.49
N VAL A 67 -4.14 -1.95 9.60
CA VAL A 67 -5.37 -2.44 10.24
C VAL A 67 -6.58 -2.29 9.33
N ILE A 68 -6.78 -1.10 8.76
CA ILE A 68 -7.90 -0.82 7.84
C ILE A 68 -7.82 -1.75 6.62
N LEU A 69 -6.61 -1.91 6.05
CA LEU A 69 -6.39 -2.80 4.92
C LEU A 69 -6.71 -4.25 5.30
N GLY A 70 -6.28 -4.71 6.47
CA GLY A 70 -6.57 -6.06 6.98
C GLY A 70 -8.07 -6.32 7.15
N ILE A 71 -8.82 -5.37 7.71
CA ILE A 71 -10.28 -5.48 7.86
C ILE A 71 -10.96 -5.55 6.49
N GLY A 72 -10.60 -4.65 5.57
CA GLY A 72 -11.16 -4.64 4.21
C GLY A 72 -10.88 -5.96 3.47
N LEU A 73 -9.69 -6.51 3.64
CA LEU A 73 -9.29 -7.79 3.07
C LEU A 73 -10.14 -8.96 3.59
N LEU A 74 -10.39 -8.98 4.90
CA LEU A 74 -11.18 -10.00 5.55
C LEU A 74 -12.65 -9.95 5.09
N THR A 75 -13.25 -8.77 5.08
CA THR A 75 -14.62 -8.58 4.58
C THR A 75 -14.74 -9.01 3.12
N PHE A 76 -13.74 -8.65 2.31
CA PHE A 76 -13.69 -9.05 0.91
C PHE A 76 -13.62 -10.57 0.74
N ALA A 77 -12.77 -11.25 1.53
CA ALA A 77 -12.66 -12.70 1.50
C ALA A 77 -13.99 -13.40 1.87
N ILE A 78 -14.69 -12.91 2.90
CA ILE A 78 -16.00 -13.45 3.31
C ILE A 78 -17.02 -13.31 2.18
N ALA A 79 -17.16 -12.11 1.61
CA ALA A 79 -18.07 -11.87 0.49
C ALA A 79 -17.74 -12.75 -0.74
N ALA A 80 -16.46 -12.99 -1.00
CA ALA A 80 -16.02 -13.85 -2.09
C ALA A 80 -16.39 -15.33 -1.83
N ILE A 81 -16.23 -15.81 -0.59
CA ILE A 81 -16.65 -17.17 -0.18
C ILE A 81 -18.16 -17.33 -0.31
N ASP A 82 -18.96 -16.41 0.23
CA ASP A 82 -20.43 -16.48 0.18
C ASP A 82 -20.94 -16.54 -1.27
N ARG A 83 -20.37 -15.69 -2.13
CA ARG A 83 -20.73 -15.66 -3.55
C ARG A 83 -20.33 -16.95 -4.27
N ALA A 84 -19.22 -17.55 -3.89
CA ALA A 84 -18.76 -18.81 -4.45
C ALA A 84 -19.62 -20.00 -3.99
N LEU A 85 -20.06 -20.01 -2.72
CA LEU A 85 -21.00 -20.99 -2.17
C LEU A 85 -22.36 -20.92 -2.85
N ALA A 86 -22.91 -19.70 -3.03
CA ALA A 86 -24.20 -19.49 -3.71
C ALA A 86 -24.19 -20.05 -5.14
N ARG A 87 -23.05 -19.95 -5.84
CA ARG A 87 -22.88 -20.42 -7.22
C ARG A 87 -22.58 -21.90 -7.39
N ARG A 88 -22.24 -22.60 -6.31
CA ARG A 88 -21.89 -24.03 -6.38
C ARG A 88 -23.03 -24.84 -6.99
N ARG A 89 -24.28 -24.50 -6.67
CA ARG A 89 -25.50 -25.15 -7.21
C ARG A 89 -25.72 -24.88 -8.71
N GLU A 90 -25.54 -23.64 -9.17
CA GLU A 90 -25.66 -23.30 -10.59
C GLU A 90 -24.59 -23.99 -11.46
N VAL A 91 -23.35 -24.05 -10.95
CA VAL A 91 -22.23 -24.67 -11.68
C VAL A 91 -22.45 -26.17 -11.83
N VAL A 92 -22.94 -26.84 -10.79
CA VAL A 92 -23.29 -28.27 -10.84
C VAL A 92 -24.40 -28.51 -11.87
N ALA A 93 -25.44 -27.68 -11.89
CA ALA A 93 -26.52 -27.78 -12.88
C ALA A 93 -26.01 -27.57 -14.33
N LEU A 94 -25.09 -26.62 -14.56
CA LEU A 94 -24.49 -26.36 -15.88
C LEU A 94 -23.49 -27.45 -16.32
N GLN A 95 -22.84 -28.14 -15.39
CA GLN A 95 -21.99 -29.29 -15.71
C GLN A 95 -22.80 -30.51 -16.15
N VAL A 96 -23.98 -30.72 -15.57
CA VAL A 96 -24.91 -31.79 -16.01
C VAL A 96 -25.36 -31.61 -17.46
N ILE A 97 -25.40 -30.37 -17.95
CA ILE A 97 -25.79 -30.03 -19.34
C ILE A 97 -24.60 -30.14 -20.33
N GLY A 98 -23.40 -30.50 -19.86
CA GLY A 98 -22.24 -30.79 -20.72
C GLY A 98 -21.42 -29.56 -21.13
N SER A 99 -21.54 -28.44 -20.42
CA SER A 99 -20.75 -27.24 -20.70
C SER A 99 -19.24 -27.47 -20.43
N SER A 100 -18.38 -26.92 -21.30
CA SER A 100 -16.93 -27.10 -21.13
C SER A 100 -16.42 -26.34 -19.89
N PRO A 101 -15.65 -27.00 -19.00
CA PRO A 101 -15.19 -26.40 -17.75
C PRO A 101 -14.23 -25.21 -17.94
N GLY A 102 -13.61 -25.08 -19.12
CA GLY A 102 -12.70 -23.97 -19.44
C GLY A 102 -13.40 -22.61 -19.59
N ILE A 103 -14.59 -22.60 -20.19
CA ILE A 103 -15.36 -21.35 -20.40
C ILE A 103 -15.96 -20.88 -19.08
N LEU A 104 -16.51 -21.80 -18.26
CA LEU A 104 -17.01 -21.46 -16.92
C LEU A 104 -15.91 -20.86 -16.04
N ARG A 105 -14.69 -21.41 -16.06
CA ARG A 105 -13.58 -20.88 -15.28
C ARG A 105 -13.22 -19.45 -15.67
N ARG A 106 -13.20 -19.12 -16.97
CA ARG A 106 -12.91 -17.75 -17.44
C ARG A 106 -14.02 -16.77 -17.07
N ALA A 107 -15.28 -17.17 -17.23
CA ALA A 107 -16.42 -16.35 -16.84
C ALA A 107 -16.44 -16.08 -15.34
N GLN A 108 -16.17 -17.10 -14.51
CA GLN A 108 -16.05 -16.95 -13.06
C GLN A 108 -14.89 -16.03 -12.67
N TRP A 109 -13.75 -16.18 -13.33
CA TRP A 109 -12.60 -15.31 -13.06
C TRP A 109 -12.90 -13.86 -13.40
N LEU A 110 -13.52 -13.60 -14.55
CA LEU A 110 -13.95 -12.25 -14.94
C LEU A 110 -14.98 -11.69 -13.98
N GLU A 111 -15.99 -12.46 -13.58
CA GLU A 111 -17.03 -11.95 -12.69
C GLU A 111 -16.52 -11.68 -11.26
N ALA A 112 -15.48 -12.39 -10.82
CA ALA A 112 -14.83 -12.13 -9.54
C ALA A 112 -13.79 -10.99 -9.63
N ALA A 113 -13.00 -10.93 -10.71
CA ALA A 113 -11.92 -9.97 -10.87
C ALA A 113 -12.39 -8.58 -11.31
N LEU A 114 -13.47 -8.49 -12.09
CA LEU A 114 -13.92 -7.22 -12.65
C LEU A 114 -14.49 -6.27 -11.58
N PRO A 115 -15.37 -6.71 -10.66
CA PRO A 115 -15.86 -5.86 -9.57
C PRO A 115 -14.76 -5.45 -8.59
N THR A 116 -13.77 -6.33 -8.34
CA THR A 116 -12.68 -6.05 -7.41
C THR A 116 -11.70 -5.04 -7.96
N VAL A 117 -11.29 -5.22 -9.21
CA VAL A 117 -10.41 -4.27 -9.89
C VAL A 117 -11.08 -2.92 -9.99
N LEU A 118 -12.35 -2.86 -10.41
CA LEU A 118 -13.11 -1.61 -10.46
C LEU A 118 -13.24 -0.96 -9.08
N GLY A 119 -13.58 -1.75 -8.05
CA GLY A 119 -13.71 -1.27 -6.68
C GLY A 119 -12.39 -0.68 -6.15
N CYS A 120 -11.26 -1.36 -6.37
CA CYS A 120 -9.93 -0.86 -5.99
C CYS A 120 -9.60 0.44 -6.73
N LEU A 121 -9.81 0.51 -8.04
CA LEU A 121 -9.53 1.72 -8.82
C LEU A 121 -10.38 2.90 -8.35
N LEU A 122 -11.66 2.66 -8.06
CA LEU A 122 -12.59 3.68 -7.60
C LEU A 122 -12.25 4.15 -6.18
N ALA A 123 -11.83 3.24 -5.30
CA ALA A 123 -11.32 3.59 -3.97
C ALA A 123 -10.07 4.48 -4.05
N ILE A 124 -9.10 4.13 -4.91
CA ILE A 124 -7.89 4.94 -5.12
C ILE A 124 -8.25 6.33 -5.65
N ALA A 125 -9.17 6.41 -6.63
CA ALA A 125 -9.63 7.67 -7.18
C ALA A 125 -10.30 8.55 -6.11
N CYS A 126 -11.17 7.99 -5.27
CA CYS A 126 -11.82 8.70 -4.17
C CYS A 126 -10.81 9.20 -3.13
N VAL A 127 -9.82 8.39 -2.76
CA VAL A 127 -8.77 8.80 -1.80
C VAL A 127 -7.91 9.92 -2.37
N LEU A 128 -7.52 9.83 -3.65
CA LEU A 128 -6.79 10.90 -4.33
C LEU A 128 -7.58 12.19 -4.39
N LEU A 129 -8.87 12.11 -4.71
CA LEU A 129 -9.75 13.27 -4.76
C LEU A 129 -9.92 13.90 -3.37
N ALA A 130 -10.17 13.08 -2.34
CA ALA A 130 -10.30 13.56 -0.96
C ALA A 130 -9.01 14.18 -0.42
N GLY A 131 -7.85 13.62 -0.78
CA GLY A 131 -6.55 14.17 -0.42
C GLY A 131 -6.29 15.50 -1.11
N ALA A 132 -6.60 15.60 -2.41
CA ALA A 132 -6.47 16.85 -3.15
C ALA A 132 -7.37 17.96 -2.59
N THR A 133 -8.64 17.66 -2.30
CA THR A 133 -9.58 18.65 -1.75
C THR A 133 -9.22 19.06 -0.33
N TYR A 134 -8.77 18.14 0.52
CA TYR A 134 -8.34 18.47 1.88
C TYR A 134 -7.11 19.40 1.87
N LEU A 135 -6.13 19.13 1.01
CA LEU A 135 -4.94 19.96 0.86
C LEU A 135 -5.28 21.36 0.30
N ASP A 136 -6.24 21.44 -0.63
CA ASP A 136 -6.75 22.70 -1.18
C ASP A 136 -7.49 23.55 -0.12
N LEU A 137 -8.18 22.90 0.83
CA LEU A 137 -8.89 23.55 1.93
C LEU A 137 -7.96 24.08 3.04
N VAL A 138 -6.76 23.53 3.19
CA VAL A 138 -5.85 23.79 4.33
C VAL A 138 -4.58 24.54 3.91
N GLY A 139 -4.19 24.54 2.63
CA GLY A 139 -2.95 25.14 2.14
C GLY A 139 -3.12 26.54 1.53
N ASP A 140 -2.24 27.47 1.92
CA ASP A 140 -2.00 28.72 1.20
C ASP A 140 -1.29 28.45 -0.15
N GLU A 141 -1.97 28.82 -1.24
CA GLU A 141 -1.57 29.12 -2.64
C GLU A 141 -0.57 28.22 -3.42
N THR A 142 0.03 27.17 -2.85
CA THR A 142 0.92 26.27 -3.61
C THR A 142 0.40 24.83 -3.63
N PRO A 143 0.00 24.29 -4.81
CA PRO A 143 -0.39 22.90 -4.94
C PRO A 143 0.76 22.00 -4.48
N ALA A 144 0.59 21.33 -3.34
CA ALA A 144 1.57 20.34 -2.89
C ALA A 144 1.66 19.24 -3.95
N PRO A 145 2.87 18.91 -4.46
CA PRO A 145 3.01 17.91 -5.50
C PRO A 145 2.56 16.54 -4.97
N VAL A 146 1.55 15.97 -5.61
CA VAL A 146 1.04 14.63 -5.26
C VAL A 146 2.21 13.63 -5.35
N PRO A 147 2.48 12.83 -4.31
CA PRO A 147 3.59 11.89 -4.32
C PRO A 147 3.28 10.66 -5.18
N VAL A 148 3.25 10.86 -6.50
CA VAL A 148 2.79 9.88 -7.52
C VAL A 148 3.45 8.52 -7.36
N ARG A 149 4.75 8.49 -7.03
CA ARG A 149 5.50 7.25 -6.84
C ARG A 149 4.98 6.42 -5.67
N GLN A 150 4.69 7.07 -4.53
CA GLN A 150 4.19 6.39 -3.34
C GLN A 150 2.74 5.91 -3.55
N THR A 151 1.90 6.75 -4.18
CA THR A 151 0.53 6.37 -4.57
C THR A 151 0.54 5.19 -5.54
N ALA A 152 1.40 5.22 -6.57
CA ALA A 152 1.51 4.13 -7.53
C ALA A 152 1.99 2.82 -6.88
N THR A 153 2.94 2.88 -5.94
CA THR A 153 3.37 1.69 -5.20
C THR A 153 2.26 1.11 -4.34
N LEU A 154 1.49 1.94 -3.62
CA LEU A 154 0.37 1.49 -2.80
C LEU A 154 -0.77 0.92 -3.67
N ALA A 155 -1.08 1.57 -4.79
CA ALA A 155 -2.04 1.08 -5.77
C ALA A 155 -1.61 -0.28 -6.34
N GLY A 156 -0.34 -0.43 -6.71
CA GLY A 156 0.21 -1.70 -7.19
C GLY A 156 0.10 -2.83 -6.16
N ILE A 157 0.44 -2.55 -4.89
CA ILE A 157 0.30 -3.53 -3.80
C ILE A 157 -1.17 -3.92 -3.60
N ALA A 158 -2.09 -2.94 -3.58
CA ALA A 158 -3.52 -3.20 -3.41
C ALA A 158 -4.08 -4.08 -4.53
N VAL A 159 -3.73 -3.79 -5.79
CA VAL A 159 -4.12 -4.61 -6.95
C VAL A 159 -3.54 -6.01 -6.86
N ALA A 160 -2.26 -6.14 -6.49
CA ALA A 160 -1.61 -7.44 -6.34
C ALA A 160 -2.26 -8.28 -5.23
N CYS A 161 -2.54 -7.70 -4.07
CA CYS A 161 -3.25 -8.37 -2.97
C CYS A 161 -4.66 -8.79 -3.39
N SER A 162 -5.41 -7.91 -4.07
CA SER A 162 -6.77 -8.19 -4.56
C SER A 162 -6.77 -9.36 -5.55
N LEU A 163 -5.83 -9.38 -6.50
CA LEU A 163 -5.65 -10.48 -7.45
C LEU A 163 -5.24 -11.79 -6.76
N ALA A 164 -4.34 -11.72 -5.77
CA ALA A 164 -3.92 -12.89 -5.00
C ALA A 164 -5.10 -13.52 -4.26
N ILE A 165 -5.97 -12.70 -3.67
CA ILE A 165 -7.17 -13.18 -2.98
C ILE A 165 -8.19 -13.74 -3.96
N ALA A 166 -8.47 -13.05 -5.06
CA ALA A 166 -9.35 -13.57 -6.08
C ALA A 166 -8.85 -14.94 -6.59
N GLY A 167 -7.54 -15.09 -6.81
CA GLY A 167 -6.91 -16.36 -7.15
C GLY A 167 -7.08 -17.42 -6.07
N LEU A 168 -6.83 -17.07 -4.81
CA LEU A 168 -7.00 -17.97 -3.66
C LEU A 168 -8.45 -18.43 -3.53
N THR A 169 -9.42 -17.53 -3.70
CA THR A 169 -10.85 -17.85 -3.71
C THR A 169 -11.16 -18.85 -4.82
N VAL A 170 -10.70 -18.59 -6.05
CA VAL A 170 -10.91 -19.50 -7.18
C VAL A 170 -10.32 -20.88 -6.90
N VAL A 171 -9.13 -20.97 -6.31
CA VAL A 171 -8.49 -22.26 -5.95
C VAL A 171 -9.26 -22.96 -4.84
N ALA A 172 -9.59 -22.27 -3.74
CA ALA A 172 -10.29 -22.83 -2.59
C ALA A 172 -11.69 -23.37 -2.96
N THR A 173 -12.39 -22.66 -3.85
CA THR A 173 -13.73 -23.09 -4.30
C THR A 173 -13.70 -24.20 -5.36
N ASN A 174 -12.54 -24.46 -5.98
CA ASN A 174 -12.33 -25.57 -6.91
C ASN A 174 -11.96 -26.88 -6.21
N SER A 175 -12.02 -26.94 -4.87
CA SER A 175 -11.82 -28.20 -4.15
C SER A 175 -12.79 -29.25 -4.71
N ARG A 176 -12.21 -30.33 -5.26
CA ARG A 176 -12.92 -31.38 -5.97
C ARG A 176 -14.09 -31.85 -5.11
N ILE A 177 -15.30 -31.78 -5.66
CA ILE A 177 -16.49 -32.37 -5.04
C ILE A 177 -16.20 -33.86 -4.92
N ALA A 178 -16.04 -34.35 -3.69
CA ALA A 178 -15.91 -35.78 -3.44
C ALA A 178 -17.23 -36.45 -3.84
N PRO A 179 -17.20 -37.57 -4.58
CA PRO A 179 -18.40 -38.29 -5.02
C PRO A 179 -19.37 -38.61 -3.87
N ASP A 180 -18.85 -38.71 -2.65
CA ASP A 180 -19.63 -39.03 -1.44
C ASP A 180 -20.61 -37.92 -1.03
N GLN A 181 -20.41 -36.66 -1.46
CA GLN A 181 -21.36 -35.57 -1.20
C GLN A 181 -22.62 -35.65 -2.10
N ILE A 182 -22.60 -36.42 -3.19
CA ILE A 182 -23.73 -36.59 -4.12
C ILE A 182 -24.70 -37.67 -3.63
N ARG A 183 -24.28 -38.52 -2.67
CA ARG A 183 -25.14 -39.58 -2.10
C ARG A 183 -25.93 -39.15 -0.86
N ALA A 184 -25.72 -37.94 -0.37
CA ALA A 184 -26.31 -37.44 0.89
C ALA A 184 -27.36 -36.33 0.70
N GLU A 185 -27.57 -35.84 -0.53
CA GLU A 185 -28.75 -35.04 -0.96
C GLU A 185 -29.70 -35.95 -1.76
#